data_AF-A0A0W0VGV6-F1
#
_entry.id   AF-A0A0W0VGV6-F1
#
_cell.length_a   1.000
_cell.length_b   1.000
_cell.length_c   1.000
_cell.angle_alpha   90.00
_cell.angle_beta   90.00
_cell.angle_gamma   90.00
#
_symmetry.space_group_name_H-M   'P 1'
#
loop_
_entity.id
_entity.type
_entity.pdbx_description
1 polymer ?
#
loop_
_entity_poly.entity_id
_entity_poly.type
_entity_poly.pdbx_seq_one_letter_code
_entity_poly.pdbx_strand_id
1 'polypeptide(L)'
;MFNNHPPPSLTEFKRLNAAESLLLHEIKQAPAADNISRVMQLIEKGSLDIIVKLAFNDDDFRKLCKNQIFSNEWLKLWSTYGIILTNDPGNALYSQEIPHPFDLLLGIFFYHKAIEVSRYYEKDFTNLELTYLEEAIRYESIHAQKRLNFYWYEQFQFGKMEKGLIKEKFLILIAQIKKLHYYGSYAYVMLAEAFLRFADFLKNDSQSKKKCLNAALEACQYAEAEAENSDKLLFNASLGRGLGHSNSYNFESYEQIRQFISSFNRSSSAESHSSRPPRML
;
A
#
# COMPACT_ATOMS: atom_id res chain seq x y z
N MET A 1 -6.30 23.48 10.36
CA MET A 1 -6.86 23.33 11.72
C MET A 1 -6.99 21.85 11.99
N PHE A 2 -6.30 21.32 13.00
CA PHE A 2 -6.48 19.93 13.39
C PHE A 2 -7.82 19.78 14.10
N ASN A 3 -8.61 18.77 13.75
CA ASN A 3 -9.80 18.43 14.51
C ASN A 3 -9.37 18.01 15.92
N ASN A 4 -9.83 18.71 16.96
CA ASN A 4 -9.57 18.38 18.37
C ASN A 4 -10.33 17.13 18.84
N HIS A 5 -10.90 16.36 17.92
CA HIS A 5 -11.64 15.14 18.22
C HIS A 5 -10.78 13.93 17.87
N PRO A 6 -10.77 12.89 18.72
CA PRO A 6 -10.05 11.67 18.40
C PRO A 6 -10.57 11.07 17.10
N PRO A 7 -9.68 10.57 16.22
CA PRO A 7 -10.09 9.87 15.03
C PRO A 7 -11.01 8.68 15.40
N PRO A 8 -12.15 8.50 14.70
CA PRO A 8 -13.05 7.41 15.00
C PRO A 8 -12.36 6.06 14.70
N SER A 9 -12.76 5.01 15.41
CA SER A 9 -12.42 3.64 15.01
C SER A 9 -12.97 3.35 13.61
N LEU A 10 -12.38 2.39 12.88
CA LEU A 10 -12.88 2.02 11.56
C LEU A 10 -14.36 1.58 11.61
N THR A 11 -14.75 0.87 12.67
CA THR A 11 -16.14 0.44 12.91
C THR A 11 -17.07 1.62 13.13
N GLU A 12 -16.67 2.61 13.94
CA GLU A 12 -17.46 3.82 14.17
C GLU A 12 -17.55 4.68 12.91
N PHE A 13 -16.45 4.81 12.16
CA PHE A 13 -16.44 5.51 10.89
C PHE A 13 -17.44 4.88 9.91
N LYS A 14 -17.43 3.55 9.77
CA LYS A 14 -18.32 2.84 8.84
C LYS A 14 -19.80 2.92 9.22
N ARG A 15 -20.14 3.26 10.46
CA ARG A 15 -21.53 3.32 10.91
C ARG A 15 -22.25 4.56 10.36
N LEU A 16 -23.39 4.34 9.72
CA LEU A 16 -24.27 5.43 9.31
C LEU A 16 -25.00 6.04 10.52
N ASN A 17 -25.03 7.36 10.58
CA ASN A 17 -25.98 8.08 11.44
C ASN A 17 -27.38 8.16 10.78
N ALA A 18 -28.36 8.70 11.50
CA ALA A 18 -29.75 8.78 11.00
C ALA A 18 -29.88 9.57 9.69
N ALA A 19 -29.15 10.68 9.55
CA ALA A 19 -29.18 11.51 8.34
C ALA A 19 -28.52 10.82 7.15
N GLU A 20 -27.38 10.13 7.37
CA GLU A 20 -26.69 9.35 6.34
C GLU A 20 -27.55 8.16 5.88
N SER A 21 -28.24 7.48 6.80
CA SER A 21 -29.19 6.40 6.48
C SER A 21 -30.40 6.91 5.68
N LEU A 22 -30.94 8.08 6.03
CA LEU A 22 -32.03 8.69 5.28
C LEU A 22 -31.58 9.07 3.86
N LEU A 23 -30.40 9.69 3.73
CA LEU A 23 -29.81 10.03 2.43
C LEU A 23 -29.61 8.79 1.57
N LEU A 24 -29.10 7.69 2.13
CA LEU A 24 -28.97 6.43 1.40
C LEU A 24 -30.32 5.93 0.89
N HIS A 25 -31.34 5.98 1.74
CA HIS A 25 -32.69 5.58 1.37
C HIS A 25 -33.24 6.44 0.23
N GLU A 26 -33.08 7.77 0.30
CA GLU A 26 -33.50 8.70 -0.74
C GLU A 26 -32.84 8.37 -2.10
N ILE A 27 -31.53 8.13 -2.10
CA ILE A 27 -30.77 7.77 -3.32
C ILE A 27 -31.29 6.44 -3.91
N LYS A 28 -31.65 5.47 -3.06
CA LYS A 28 -32.17 4.18 -3.54
C LYS A 28 -33.57 4.27 -4.15
N GLN A 29 -34.38 5.24 -3.71
CA GLN A 29 -35.73 5.45 -4.23
C GLN A 29 -35.77 6.38 -5.46
N ALA A 30 -34.70 7.14 -5.71
CA ALA A 30 -34.66 8.09 -6.79
C ALA A 30 -34.37 7.43 -8.16
N PRO A 31 -34.87 8.02 -9.28
CA PRO A 31 -34.48 7.64 -10.62
C PRO A 31 -32.96 7.65 -10.84
N ALA A 32 -32.46 6.80 -11.74
CA ALA A 32 -31.03 6.66 -11.99
C ALA A 32 -30.33 7.98 -12.41
N ALA A 33 -31.01 8.86 -13.15
CA ALA A 33 -30.46 10.16 -13.54
C ALA A 33 -30.26 11.10 -12.33
N ASP A 34 -31.17 11.06 -11.35
CA ASP A 34 -31.11 11.88 -10.15
C ASP A 34 -29.99 11.40 -9.20
N ASN A 35 -29.73 10.09 -9.21
CA ASN A 35 -28.63 9.49 -8.45
C ASN A 35 -27.27 10.00 -8.89
N ILE A 36 -27.07 10.21 -10.19
CA ILE A 36 -25.82 10.79 -10.71
C ILE A 36 -25.63 12.23 -10.20
N SER A 37 -26.67 13.06 -10.34
CA SER A 37 -26.64 14.44 -9.85
C SER A 37 -26.37 14.51 -8.35
N ARG A 38 -26.97 13.60 -7.57
CA ARG A 38 -26.80 13.55 -6.12
C ARG A 38 -25.38 13.19 -5.71
N VAL A 39 -24.75 12.23 -6.38
CA VAL A 39 -23.34 11.88 -6.13
C VAL A 39 -22.43 13.06 -6.51
N MET A 40 -22.64 13.72 -7.66
CA MET A 40 -21.87 14.91 -8.03
C MET A 40 -21.97 16.02 -6.98
N GLN A 41 -23.17 16.31 -6.47
CA GLN A 41 -23.35 17.30 -5.40
C GLN A 41 -22.57 16.94 -4.12
N LEU A 42 -22.47 15.65 -3.77
CA LEU A 42 -21.69 15.22 -2.61
C LEU A 42 -20.19 15.41 -2.86
N ILE A 43 -19.72 15.17 -4.10
CA ILE A 43 -18.33 15.41 -4.50
C ILE A 43 -18.00 16.89 -4.40
N GLU A 44 -18.82 17.76 -5.00
CA GLU A 44 -18.64 19.21 -5.03
C GLU A 44 -18.61 19.83 -3.62
N LYS A 45 -19.40 19.27 -2.69
CA LYS A 45 -19.42 19.68 -1.29
C LYS A 45 -18.24 19.16 -0.46
N GLY A 46 -17.35 18.35 -1.05
CA GLY A 46 -16.26 17.71 -0.33
C GLY A 46 -16.73 16.68 0.70
N SER A 47 -17.93 16.11 0.53
CA SER A 47 -18.55 15.14 1.45
C SER A 47 -18.00 13.72 1.25
N LEU A 48 -16.68 13.57 1.07
CA LEU A 48 -16.07 12.28 0.77
C LEU A 48 -16.28 11.26 1.88
N ASP A 49 -16.16 11.65 3.16
CA ASP A 49 -16.45 10.77 4.30
C ASP A 49 -17.86 10.17 4.19
N ILE A 50 -18.86 10.96 3.80
CA ILE A 50 -20.25 10.48 3.60
C ILE A 50 -20.30 9.50 2.43
N ILE A 51 -19.74 9.87 1.26
CA ILE A 51 -19.72 9.00 0.07
C ILE A 51 -19.10 7.64 0.40
N VAL A 52 -17.95 7.64 1.08
CA VAL A 52 -17.26 6.42 1.49
C VAL A 52 -18.16 5.59 2.40
N LYS A 53 -18.73 6.17 3.46
CA LYS A 53 -19.64 5.47 4.37
C LYS A 53 -20.84 4.86 3.66
N LEU A 54 -21.49 5.59 2.76
CA LEU A 54 -22.62 5.10 1.98
C LEU A 54 -22.20 3.89 1.13
N ALA A 55 -21.05 3.98 0.44
CA ALA A 55 -20.51 2.89 -0.37
C ALA A 55 -20.07 1.66 0.45
N PHE A 56 -19.80 1.83 1.75
CA PHE A 56 -19.55 0.71 2.67
C PHE A 56 -20.81 -0.04 3.08
N ASN A 57 -21.93 0.66 3.17
CA ASN A 57 -23.17 0.12 3.71
C ASN A 57 -24.14 -0.33 2.60
N ASP A 58 -23.86 -0.04 1.33
CA ASP A 58 -24.72 -0.41 0.22
C ASP A 58 -23.92 -0.70 -1.07
N ASP A 59 -24.02 -1.94 -1.54
CA ASP A 59 -23.31 -2.41 -2.74
C ASP A 59 -23.79 -1.73 -4.02
N ASP A 60 -25.07 -1.36 -4.10
CA ASP A 60 -25.61 -0.70 -5.29
C ASP A 60 -25.15 0.76 -5.37
N PHE A 61 -25.08 1.46 -4.24
CA PHE A 61 -24.42 2.76 -4.16
C PHE A 61 -22.92 2.66 -4.49
N ARG A 62 -22.23 1.62 -4.02
CA ARG A 62 -20.83 1.38 -4.40
C ARG A 62 -20.68 1.16 -5.91
N LYS A 63 -21.57 0.39 -6.54
CA LYS A 63 -21.58 0.21 -8.01
C LYS A 63 -21.85 1.53 -8.73
N LEU A 64 -22.75 2.36 -8.21
CA LEU A 64 -23.00 3.71 -8.74
C LEU A 64 -21.72 4.55 -8.70
N CYS A 65 -21.02 4.61 -7.57
CA CYS A 65 -19.74 5.35 -7.46
C CYS A 65 -18.68 4.83 -8.45
N LYS A 66 -18.70 3.55 -8.81
CA LYS A 66 -17.77 2.98 -9.81
C LYS A 66 -18.14 3.27 -11.27
N ASN A 67 -19.25 3.95 -11.52
CA ASN A 67 -19.64 4.34 -12.88
C ASN A 67 -18.58 5.28 -13.49
N GLN A 68 -18.23 5.03 -14.76
CA GLN A 68 -17.21 5.76 -15.50
C GLN A 68 -17.50 7.28 -15.59
N ILE A 69 -18.76 7.70 -15.46
CA ILE A 69 -19.13 9.12 -15.45
C ILE A 69 -18.43 9.91 -14.33
N PHE A 70 -18.05 9.25 -13.23
CA PHE A 70 -17.38 9.88 -12.09
C PHE A 70 -15.85 9.76 -12.16
N SER A 71 -15.28 9.03 -13.13
CA SER A 71 -13.85 8.73 -13.18
C SER A 71 -12.97 9.96 -13.07
N ASN A 72 -13.30 11.03 -13.79
CA ASN A 72 -12.52 12.27 -13.77
C ASN A 72 -12.56 12.95 -12.39
N GLU A 73 -13.70 12.93 -11.71
CA GLU A 73 -13.83 13.52 -10.38
C GLU A 73 -13.08 12.72 -9.32
N TRP A 74 -13.12 11.38 -9.41
CA TRP A 74 -12.32 10.52 -8.54
C TRP A 74 -10.82 10.72 -8.75
N LEU A 75 -10.37 10.88 -10.00
CA LEU A 75 -8.97 11.15 -10.32
C LEU A 75 -8.51 12.53 -9.84
N LYS A 76 -9.37 13.56 -9.88
CA LYS A 76 -9.08 14.88 -9.29
C LYS A 76 -8.91 14.79 -7.76
N LEU A 77 -9.80 14.07 -7.09
CA LEU A 77 -9.69 13.85 -5.64
C LEU A 77 -8.44 13.04 -5.30
N TRP A 78 -8.15 11.97 -6.05
CA TRP A 78 -6.91 11.19 -5.93
C TRP A 78 -5.67 12.09 -6.06
N SER A 79 -5.64 12.95 -7.09
CA SER A 79 -4.54 13.91 -7.30
C SER A 79 -4.36 14.83 -6.09
N THR A 80 -5.47 15.33 -5.54
CA THR A 80 -5.48 16.22 -4.37
C THR A 80 -4.89 15.55 -3.12
N TYR A 81 -5.07 14.24 -2.96
CA TYR A 81 -4.50 13.52 -1.82
C TYR A 81 -2.97 13.53 -1.79
N GLY A 82 -2.30 13.60 -2.93
CA GLY A 82 -0.84 13.77 -2.96
C GLY A 82 -0.38 15.06 -2.28
N ILE A 83 -1.11 16.15 -2.53
CA ILE A 83 -0.90 17.45 -1.88
C ILE A 83 -1.18 17.33 -0.38
N ILE A 84 -2.32 16.74 0.01
CA ILE A 84 -2.72 16.62 1.43
C ILE A 84 -1.69 15.81 2.24
N LEU A 85 -1.24 14.68 1.69
CA LEU A 85 -0.33 13.77 2.39
C LEU A 85 1.06 14.36 2.58
N THR A 86 1.55 15.09 1.57
CA THR A 86 2.90 15.68 1.56
C THR A 86 2.94 17.11 2.09
N ASN A 87 1.80 17.78 2.18
CA ASN A 87 1.67 19.20 2.43
C ASN A 87 2.46 20.06 1.41
N ASP A 88 2.48 19.62 0.15
CA ASP A 88 3.22 20.26 -0.95
C ASP A 88 2.35 20.30 -2.22
N PRO A 89 2.00 21.50 -2.74
CA PRO A 89 1.26 21.65 -3.99
C PRO A 89 1.93 21.01 -5.21
N GLY A 90 3.26 20.86 -5.21
CA GLY A 90 4.03 20.20 -6.27
C GLY A 90 3.81 18.69 -6.34
N ASN A 91 3.21 18.09 -5.31
CA ASN A 91 3.00 16.65 -5.20
C ASN A 91 1.57 16.20 -5.53
N ALA A 92 0.86 16.95 -6.39
CA ALA A 92 -0.38 16.46 -6.98
C ALA A 92 -0.13 15.16 -7.74
N LEU A 93 -0.90 14.11 -7.45
CA LEU A 93 -0.69 12.80 -8.09
C LEU A 93 -1.14 12.82 -9.55
N TYR A 94 -0.41 12.11 -10.39
CA TYR A 94 -0.77 11.88 -11.78
C TYR A 94 -1.96 10.92 -11.89
N SER A 95 -2.71 11.06 -12.98
CA SER A 95 -3.71 10.07 -13.36
C SER A 95 -3.05 8.69 -13.53
N GLN A 96 -3.71 7.67 -13.02
CA GLN A 96 -3.27 6.28 -13.10
C GLN A 96 -4.36 5.46 -13.77
N GLU A 97 -3.98 4.69 -14.78
CA GLU A 97 -4.91 3.82 -15.50
C GLU A 97 -5.27 2.63 -14.63
N ILE A 98 -6.47 2.68 -14.05
CA ILE A 98 -7.04 1.56 -13.31
C ILE A 98 -8.52 1.37 -13.67
N PRO A 99 -9.06 0.14 -13.56
CA PRO A 99 -10.44 -0.14 -13.94
C PRO A 99 -11.49 0.71 -13.20
N HIS A 100 -11.23 1.03 -11.92
CA HIS A 100 -12.17 1.71 -11.05
C HIS A 100 -11.49 2.82 -10.23
N PRO A 101 -11.35 4.05 -10.75
CA PRO A 101 -10.73 5.18 -10.05
C PRO A 101 -11.26 5.44 -8.63
N PHE A 102 -12.51 5.04 -8.37
CA PHE A 102 -13.10 5.08 -7.04
C PHE A 102 -12.36 4.17 -6.03
N ASP A 103 -11.97 2.94 -6.41
CA ASP A 103 -11.21 2.07 -5.51
C ASP A 103 -9.81 2.63 -5.23
N LEU A 104 -9.15 3.24 -6.22
CA LEU A 104 -7.87 3.96 -6.02
C LEU A 104 -8.02 5.13 -5.02
N LEU A 105 -9.11 5.89 -5.14
CA LEU A 105 -9.45 6.94 -4.19
C LEU A 105 -9.68 6.38 -2.78
N LEU A 106 -10.39 5.25 -2.64
CA LEU A 106 -10.60 4.60 -1.33
C LEU A 106 -9.28 4.14 -0.70
N GLY A 107 -8.36 3.60 -1.50
CA GLY A 107 -7.04 3.21 -1.03
C GLY A 107 -6.26 4.36 -0.41
N ILE A 108 -6.18 5.51 -1.09
CA ILE A 108 -5.47 6.68 -0.55
C ILE A 108 -6.23 7.39 0.57
N PHE A 109 -7.57 7.38 0.52
CA PHE A 109 -8.43 7.91 1.57
C PHE A 109 -8.15 7.22 2.91
N PHE A 110 -8.17 5.89 2.94
CA PHE A 110 -7.91 5.15 4.18
C PHE A 110 -6.46 5.22 4.62
N TYR A 111 -5.52 5.29 3.68
CA TYR A 111 -4.14 5.59 4.02
C TYR A 111 -4.01 6.95 4.70
N HIS A 112 -4.67 7.99 4.18
CA HIS A 112 -4.70 9.30 4.80
C HIS A 112 -5.30 9.26 6.22
N LYS A 113 -6.43 8.57 6.44
CA LYS A 113 -6.99 8.36 7.78
C LYS A 113 -5.99 7.67 8.73
N ALA A 114 -5.23 6.69 8.25
CA ALA A 114 -4.17 6.06 9.04
C ALA A 114 -3.07 7.06 9.44
N ILE A 115 -2.65 7.93 8.52
CA ILE A 115 -1.66 8.98 8.80
C ILE A 115 -2.23 10.03 9.78
N GLU A 116 -3.50 10.41 9.68
CA GLU A 116 -4.16 11.28 10.66
C GLU A 116 -4.17 10.66 12.06
N VAL A 117 -4.40 9.35 12.17
CA VAL A 117 -4.32 8.62 13.45
C VAL A 117 -2.92 8.68 14.04
N SER A 118 -1.88 8.36 13.25
CA SER A 118 -0.48 8.46 13.73
C SER A 118 -0.15 9.88 14.21
N ARG A 119 -0.54 10.90 13.44
CA ARG A 119 -0.33 12.32 13.78
C ARG A 119 -1.07 12.72 15.05
N TYR A 120 -2.33 12.32 15.21
CA TYR A 120 -3.15 12.68 16.37
C TYR A 120 -2.60 12.08 17.68
N TYR A 121 -2.18 10.81 17.65
CA TYR A 121 -1.63 10.14 18.83
C TYR A 121 -0.12 10.35 19.02
N GLU A 122 0.54 11.08 18.11
CA GLU A 122 2.00 11.26 18.05
C GLU A 122 2.76 9.93 18.17
N LYS A 123 2.18 8.86 17.60
CA LYS A 123 2.66 7.50 17.74
C LYS A 123 2.39 6.71 16.47
N ASP A 124 3.46 6.18 15.90
CA ASP A 124 3.38 5.28 14.77
C ASP A 124 2.92 3.87 15.19
N PHE A 125 2.19 3.24 14.29
CA PHE A 125 1.70 1.87 14.33
C PHE A 125 0.82 1.57 15.54
N THR A 126 -0.08 2.50 15.89
CA THR A 126 -1.17 2.19 16.82
C THR A 126 -2.11 1.14 16.23
N ASN A 127 -2.83 0.38 17.06
CA ASN A 127 -3.81 -0.60 16.57
C ASN A 127 -4.85 0.03 15.62
N LEU A 128 -5.26 1.26 15.92
CA LEU A 128 -6.20 1.99 15.07
C LEU A 128 -5.60 2.33 13.70
N GLU A 129 -4.35 2.81 13.68
CA GLU A 129 -3.64 3.06 12.43
C GLU A 129 -3.52 1.77 11.61
N LEU A 130 -3.09 0.67 12.23
CA LEU A 130 -2.95 -0.63 11.57
C LEU A 130 -4.28 -1.09 10.95
N THR A 131 -5.39 -0.87 11.65
CA THR A 131 -6.74 -1.20 11.15
C THR A 131 -7.09 -0.39 9.89
N TYR A 132 -6.75 0.90 9.85
CA TYR A 132 -6.94 1.73 8.65
C TYR A 132 -5.98 1.36 7.51
N LEU A 133 -4.74 1.00 7.81
CA LEU A 133 -3.79 0.51 6.81
C LEU A 133 -4.27 -0.78 6.16
N GLU A 134 -4.77 -1.73 6.96
CA GLU A 134 -5.35 -2.98 6.46
C GLU A 134 -6.56 -2.71 5.56
N GLU A 135 -7.40 -1.74 5.92
CA GLU A 135 -8.52 -1.34 5.07
C GLU A 135 -8.04 -0.72 3.74
N ALA A 136 -7.05 0.17 3.79
CA ALA A 136 -6.46 0.76 2.58
C ALA A 136 -5.85 -0.31 1.65
N ILE A 137 -5.23 -1.36 2.20
CA ILE A 137 -4.65 -2.48 1.44
C ILE A 137 -5.74 -3.32 0.76
N ARG A 138 -6.96 -3.40 1.29
CA ARG A 138 -8.10 -4.06 0.60
C ARG A 138 -8.46 -3.36 -0.70
N TYR A 139 -8.16 -2.06 -0.80
CA TYR A 139 -8.26 -1.25 -2.02
C TYR A 139 -6.90 -1.07 -2.69
N GLU A 140 -5.95 -1.96 -2.39
CA GLU A 140 -4.67 -2.07 -3.08
C GLU A 140 -3.84 -0.77 -3.02
N SER A 141 -3.89 -0.07 -1.89
CA SER A 141 -3.04 1.11 -1.63
C SER A 141 -1.58 0.71 -1.50
N ILE A 142 -0.75 1.17 -2.45
CA ILE A 142 0.71 1.00 -2.41
C ILE A 142 1.33 1.69 -1.19
N HIS A 143 0.82 2.87 -0.81
CA HIS A 143 1.32 3.64 0.32
C HIS A 143 1.07 2.92 1.64
N ALA A 144 -0.14 2.36 1.81
CA ALA A 144 -0.48 1.58 2.98
C ALA A 144 0.31 0.27 3.06
N GLN A 145 0.44 -0.44 1.93
CA GLN A 145 1.25 -1.66 1.86
C GLN A 145 2.70 -1.38 2.26
N LYS A 146 3.30 -0.32 1.72
CA LYS A 146 4.69 0.06 2.04
C LYS A 146 4.85 0.36 3.53
N ARG A 147 3.95 1.16 4.12
CA ARG A 147 3.99 1.50 5.54
C ARG A 147 3.82 0.27 6.43
N LEU A 148 2.91 -0.63 6.07
CA LEU A 148 2.71 -1.89 6.80
C LEU A 148 3.91 -2.85 6.65
N ASN A 149 4.55 -2.91 5.48
CA ASN A 149 5.77 -3.69 5.28
C ASN A 149 6.87 -3.26 6.25
N PHE A 150 7.12 -1.95 6.38
CA PHE A 150 8.12 -1.44 7.33
C PHE A 150 7.82 -1.85 8.77
N TYR A 151 6.57 -1.70 9.21
CA TYR A 151 6.14 -2.16 10.53
C TYR A 151 6.49 -3.64 10.74
N TRP A 152 6.14 -4.50 9.80
CA TRP A 152 6.40 -5.94 9.93
C TRP A 152 7.90 -6.27 9.90
N TYR A 153 8.67 -5.62 9.04
CA TYR A 153 10.12 -5.81 8.99
C TYR A 153 10.79 -5.46 10.32
N GLU A 154 10.35 -4.40 10.99
CA GLU A 154 10.80 -4.08 12.35
C GLU A 154 10.36 -5.17 13.36
N GLN A 155 9.11 -5.64 13.31
CA GLN A 155 8.65 -6.72 14.21
C GLN A 155 9.49 -7.99 14.06
N PHE A 156 9.87 -8.33 12.81
CA PHE A 156 10.70 -9.49 12.51
C PHE A 156 12.13 -9.32 13.05
N GLN A 157 12.73 -8.14 12.85
CA GLN A 157 14.09 -7.85 13.28
C GLN A 157 14.23 -7.85 14.80
N PHE A 158 13.24 -7.33 15.53
CA PHE A 158 13.27 -7.27 16.99
C PHE A 158 12.77 -8.54 17.68
N GLY A 159 12.48 -9.62 16.93
CA GLY A 159 12.10 -10.92 17.49
C GLY A 159 10.79 -10.90 18.28
N LYS A 160 9.88 -9.96 17.98
CA LYS A 160 8.60 -9.77 18.69
C LYS A 160 7.53 -10.79 18.29
N MET A 161 7.89 -11.80 17.51
CA MET A 161 6.94 -12.72 16.87
C MET A 161 7.49 -14.14 16.80
N GLU A 162 6.61 -15.12 16.94
CA GLU A 162 6.95 -16.53 16.74
C GLU A 162 7.32 -16.83 15.29
N LYS A 163 8.29 -17.73 15.07
CA LYS A 163 8.81 -18.06 13.74
C LYS A 163 7.73 -18.52 12.74
N GLY A 164 6.76 -19.32 13.21
CA GLY A 164 5.66 -19.78 12.35
C GLY A 164 4.83 -18.62 11.81
N LEU A 165 4.49 -17.68 12.68
CA LEU A 165 3.74 -16.48 12.33
C LEU A 165 4.54 -15.53 11.44
N ILE A 166 5.86 -15.41 11.64
CA ILE A 166 6.73 -14.61 10.75
C ILE A 166 6.67 -15.13 9.31
N LYS A 167 6.78 -16.45 9.12
CA LYS A 167 6.69 -17.07 7.79
C LYS A 167 5.35 -16.78 7.12
N GLU A 168 4.25 -16.96 7.86
CA GLU A 168 2.90 -16.66 7.36
C GLU A 168 2.76 -15.20 6.94
N LYS A 169 3.24 -14.26 7.77
CA LYS A 169 3.21 -12.83 7.47
C LYS A 169 4.00 -12.50 6.20
N PHE A 170 5.21 -13.04 6.01
CA PHE A 170 5.94 -12.83 4.75
C PHE A 170 5.17 -13.30 3.53
N LEU A 171 4.53 -14.48 3.59
CA LEU A 171 3.74 -15.00 2.47
C LEU A 171 2.54 -14.10 2.14
N ILE A 172 1.86 -13.57 3.17
CA ILE A 172 0.76 -12.61 3.00
C ILE A 172 1.27 -11.32 2.35
N LEU A 173 2.38 -10.74 2.85
CA LEU A 173 2.95 -9.50 2.31
C LEU A 173 3.35 -9.68 0.83
N ILE A 174 4.05 -10.76 0.50
CA ILE A 174 4.45 -11.07 -0.88
C ILE A 174 3.21 -11.21 -1.78
N ALA A 175 2.18 -11.92 -1.33
CA ALA A 175 0.95 -12.10 -2.09
C ALA A 175 0.20 -10.77 -2.31
N GLN A 176 0.20 -9.87 -1.32
CA GLN A 176 -0.39 -8.55 -1.43
C GLN A 176 0.38 -7.66 -2.42
N ILE A 177 1.71 -7.58 -2.30
CA ILE A 177 2.54 -6.76 -3.18
C ILE A 177 2.41 -7.20 -4.65
N LYS A 178 2.28 -8.51 -4.92
CA LYS A 178 2.06 -9.03 -6.29
C LYS A 178 0.78 -8.49 -6.95
N LYS A 179 -0.25 -8.15 -6.17
CA LYS A 179 -1.47 -7.53 -6.72
C LYS A 179 -1.23 -6.10 -7.19
N LEU A 180 -0.18 -5.45 -6.68
CA LEU A 180 0.16 -4.05 -6.94
C LEU A 180 1.03 -3.86 -8.19
N HIS A 181 1.13 -4.85 -9.07
CA HIS A 181 2.01 -4.80 -10.26
C HIS A 181 1.74 -3.59 -11.18
N TYR A 182 0.52 -3.05 -11.17
CA TYR A 182 0.16 -1.86 -11.95
C TYR A 182 0.74 -0.54 -11.40
N TYR A 183 1.43 -0.56 -10.25
CA TYR A 183 2.30 0.55 -9.82
C TYR A 183 3.72 0.47 -10.41
N GLY A 184 3.95 -0.47 -11.35
CA GLY A 184 5.17 -0.59 -12.13
C GLY A 184 6.40 -0.89 -11.28
N SER A 185 7.52 -0.26 -11.64
CA SER A 185 8.84 -0.47 -11.02
C SER A 185 8.83 -0.41 -9.49
N TYR A 186 8.05 0.51 -8.90
CA TYR A 186 8.01 0.71 -7.45
C TYR A 186 7.50 -0.53 -6.69
N ALA A 187 6.42 -1.16 -7.19
CA ALA A 187 5.88 -2.38 -6.57
C ALA A 187 6.83 -3.56 -6.71
N TYR A 188 7.53 -3.66 -7.84
CA TYR A 188 8.54 -4.71 -8.05
C TYR A 188 9.76 -4.54 -7.14
N VAL A 189 10.20 -3.32 -6.84
CA VAL A 189 11.26 -3.10 -5.82
C VAL A 189 10.78 -3.49 -4.42
N MET A 190 9.55 -3.13 -4.04
CA MET A 190 8.95 -3.61 -2.78
C MET A 190 8.91 -5.14 -2.73
N LEU A 191 8.60 -5.79 -3.85
CA LEU A 191 8.56 -7.25 -3.95
C LEU A 191 9.96 -7.86 -3.81
N ALA A 192 10.96 -7.25 -4.43
CA ALA A 192 12.36 -7.67 -4.31
C ALA A 192 12.84 -7.61 -2.86
N GLU A 193 12.54 -6.51 -2.14
CA GLU A 193 12.86 -6.40 -0.71
C GLU A 193 12.13 -7.46 0.12
N ALA A 194 10.84 -7.68 -0.13
CA ALA A 194 10.06 -8.68 0.61
C ALA A 194 10.66 -10.08 0.48
N PHE A 195 11.08 -10.47 -0.73
CA PHE A 195 11.78 -11.74 -0.96
C PHE A 195 13.15 -11.78 -0.30
N LEU A 196 13.93 -10.70 -0.38
CA LEU A 196 15.25 -10.60 0.25
C LEU A 196 15.16 -10.78 1.77
N ARG A 197 14.23 -10.08 2.42
CA ARG A 197 14.01 -10.19 3.86
C ARG A 197 13.49 -11.56 4.26
N PHE A 198 12.65 -12.17 3.42
CA PHE A 198 12.22 -13.54 3.68
C PHE A 198 13.38 -14.54 3.54
N ALA A 199 14.29 -14.32 2.58
CA ALA A 199 15.51 -15.12 2.45
C ALA A 199 16.41 -15.01 3.68
N ASP A 200 16.53 -13.83 4.27
CA ASP A 200 17.28 -13.61 5.52
C ASP A 200 16.65 -14.35 6.71
N PHE A 201 15.31 -14.29 6.83
CA PHE A 201 14.57 -15.07 7.83
C PHE A 201 14.80 -16.60 7.68
N LEU A 202 14.90 -17.08 6.44
CA LEU A 202 15.12 -18.49 6.10
C LEU A 202 16.59 -18.93 6.19
N LYS A 203 17.46 -18.23 6.94
CA LYS A 203 18.91 -18.51 7.01
C LYS A 203 19.32 -19.98 7.24
N ASN A 204 18.49 -20.78 7.90
CA ASN A 204 18.75 -22.19 8.17
C ASN A 204 18.15 -23.17 7.13
N ASP A 205 17.39 -22.67 6.15
CA ASP A 205 16.82 -23.42 5.02
C ASP A 205 17.44 -22.91 3.71
N SER A 206 18.59 -23.47 3.36
CA SER A 206 19.40 -23.02 2.22
C SER A 206 18.66 -23.07 0.89
N GLN A 207 17.81 -24.08 0.68
CA GLN A 207 17.06 -24.25 -0.56
C GLN A 207 15.97 -23.21 -0.69
N SER A 208 15.16 -22.99 0.35
CA SER A 208 14.11 -21.95 0.32
C SER A 208 14.72 -20.55 0.28
N LYS A 209 15.83 -20.32 0.98
CA LYS A 209 16.61 -19.07 0.90
C LYS A 209 17.04 -18.78 -0.53
N LYS A 210 17.65 -19.74 -1.23
CA LYS A 210 18.10 -19.58 -2.62
C LYS A 210 16.93 -19.25 -3.56
N LYS A 211 15.78 -19.91 -3.39
CA LYS A 211 14.57 -19.60 -4.15
C LYS A 211 14.10 -18.16 -3.94
N CYS A 212 14.10 -17.68 -2.70
CA CYS A 212 13.73 -16.30 -2.38
C CYS A 212 14.71 -15.29 -2.98
N LEU A 213 16.02 -15.54 -2.90
CA LEU A 213 17.02 -14.64 -3.51
C LEU A 213 16.89 -14.58 -5.04
N ASN A 214 16.62 -15.71 -5.70
CA ASN A 214 16.36 -15.71 -7.13
C ASN A 214 15.08 -14.93 -7.48
N ALA A 215 14.01 -15.10 -6.71
CA ALA A 215 12.77 -14.33 -6.90
C ALA A 215 12.97 -12.83 -6.63
N ALA A 216 13.85 -12.46 -5.70
CA ALA A 216 14.22 -11.06 -5.46
C ALA A 216 14.97 -10.46 -6.67
N LEU A 217 15.90 -11.20 -7.27
CA LEU A 217 16.60 -10.78 -8.48
C LEU A 217 15.65 -10.65 -9.68
N GLU A 218 14.74 -11.61 -9.85
CA GLU A 218 13.72 -11.59 -10.90
C GLU A 218 12.78 -10.38 -10.74
N ALA A 219 12.31 -10.11 -9.52
CA ALA A 219 11.53 -8.91 -9.24
C ALA A 219 12.31 -7.62 -9.55
N CYS A 220 13.60 -7.56 -9.24
CA CYS A 220 14.45 -6.42 -9.60
C CYS A 220 14.62 -6.26 -11.12
N GLN A 221 14.69 -7.36 -11.88
CA GLN A 221 14.73 -7.31 -13.35
C GLN A 221 13.42 -6.77 -13.93
N TYR A 222 12.27 -7.21 -13.41
CA TYR A 222 10.98 -6.66 -13.79
C TYR A 222 10.86 -5.17 -13.43
N ALA A 223 11.38 -4.75 -12.26
CA ALA A 223 11.39 -3.35 -11.88
C ALA A 223 12.13 -2.46 -12.89
N GLU A 224 13.29 -2.92 -13.35
CA GLU A 224 14.09 -2.23 -14.35
C GLU A 224 13.42 -2.19 -15.72
N ALA A 225 12.80 -3.31 -16.15
CA ALA A 225 12.07 -3.35 -17.42
C ALA A 225 10.86 -2.40 -17.45
N GLU A 226 10.19 -2.22 -16.31
CA GLU A 226 9.06 -1.29 -16.16
C GLU A 226 9.49 0.17 -15.94
N ALA A 227 10.78 0.44 -15.73
CA ALA A 227 11.27 1.77 -15.37
C ALA A 227 10.96 2.82 -16.45
N GLU A 228 11.18 2.48 -17.72
CA GLU A 228 11.03 3.41 -18.85
C GLU A 228 9.62 3.99 -19.01
N ASN A 229 8.59 3.29 -18.51
CA ASN A 229 7.19 3.69 -18.63
C ASN A 229 6.54 4.09 -17.29
N SER A 230 7.31 4.09 -16.19
CA SER A 230 6.74 4.19 -14.84
C SER A 230 7.03 5.49 -14.11
N ASP A 231 7.61 6.53 -14.72
CA ASP A 231 7.93 7.80 -14.03
C ASP A 231 6.74 8.38 -13.23
N LYS A 232 5.55 8.43 -13.84
CA LYS A 232 4.33 8.92 -13.18
C LYS A 232 3.85 7.97 -12.08
N LEU A 233 3.98 6.65 -12.29
CA LEU A 233 3.59 5.63 -11.31
C LEU A 233 4.54 5.63 -10.11
N LEU A 234 5.84 5.77 -10.37
CA LEU A 234 6.90 5.96 -9.40
C LEU A 234 6.65 7.23 -8.60
N PHE A 235 6.35 8.36 -9.27
CA PHE A 235 5.99 9.60 -8.59
C PHE A 235 4.78 9.38 -7.67
N ASN A 236 3.72 8.77 -8.18
CA ASN A 236 2.51 8.49 -7.40
C ASN A 236 2.80 7.62 -6.18
N ALA A 237 3.48 6.49 -6.37
CA ALA A 237 3.74 5.50 -5.33
C ALA A 237 4.75 6.00 -4.27
N SER A 238 5.70 6.83 -4.69
CA SER A 238 6.70 7.44 -3.80
C SER A 238 6.23 8.76 -3.17
N LEU A 239 5.10 9.32 -3.62
CA LEU A 239 4.67 10.69 -3.30
C LEU A 239 5.77 11.72 -3.64
N GLY A 240 6.34 11.61 -4.83
CA GLY A 240 7.40 12.49 -5.34
C GLY A 240 8.81 12.22 -4.80
N ARG A 241 9.00 11.20 -3.94
CA ARG A 241 10.29 10.92 -3.28
C ARG A 241 11.22 9.97 -4.06
N GLY A 242 10.75 9.44 -5.19
CA GLY A 242 11.54 8.56 -6.05
C GLY A 242 11.76 7.16 -5.50
N LEU A 243 12.66 6.43 -6.18
CA LEU A 243 12.86 4.99 -5.97
C LEU A 243 13.42 4.64 -4.59
N GLY A 244 14.28 5.48 -4.01
CA GLY A 244 14.81 5.28 -2.65
C GLY A 244 13.70 5.08 -1.61
N HIS A 245 12.55 5.71 -1.83
CA HIS A 245 11.42 5.57 -0.94
C HIS A 245 10.65 4.23 -1.10
N SER A 246 10.95 3.40 -2.09
CA SER A 246 10.30 2.08 -2.26
C SER A 246 10.78 1.02 -1.27
N ASN A 247 11.97 1.21 -0.70
CA ASN A 247 12.65 0.18 0.07
C ASN A 247 13.27 0.73 1.37
N SER A 248 13.52 -0.14 2.35
CA SER A 248 14.05 0.29 3.65
C SER A 248 15.52 0.71 3.61
N TYR A 249 16.23 0.28 2.57
CA TYR A 249 17.66 0.51 2.44
C TYR A 249 17.97 1.83 1.72
N ASN A 250 16.94 2.55 1.28
CA ASN A 250 17.03 3.78 0.49
C ASN A 250 17.87 3.62 -0.78
N PHE A 251 17.81 2.44 -1.42
CA PHE A 251 18.48 2.24 -2.70
C PHE A 251 17.76 3.04 -3.79
N GLU A 252 18.52 3.89 -4.48
CA GLU A 252 18.02 4.83 -5.48
C GLU A 252 18.16 4.30 -6.91
N SER A 253 18.81 3.15 -7.10
CA SER A 253 18.92 2.50 -8.41
C SER A 253 18.71 0.99 -8.36
N TYR A 254 18.22 0.43 -9.47
CA TYR A 254 18.06 -1.02 -9.64
C TYR A 254 19.40 -1.76 -9.52
N GLU A 255 20.49 -1.13 -9.96
CA GLU A 255 21.83 -1.72 -9.84
C GLU A 255 22.27 -1.85 -8.38
N GLN A 256 22.03 -0.83 -7.53
CA GLN A 256 22.30 -0.93 -6.09
C GLN A 256 21.53 -2.10 -5.44
N ILE A 257 20.24 -2.23 -5.78
CA ILE A 257 19.39 -3.32 -5.28
C ILE A 257 19.94 -4.68 -5.72
N ARG A 258 20.26 -4.83 -7.01
CA ARG A 258 20.78 -6.08 -7.58
C ARG A 258 22.13 -6.48 -6.98
N GLN A 259 23.04 -5.53 -6.82
CA GLN A 259 24.35 -5.75 -6.19
C GLN A 259 24.18 -6.22 -4.75
N PHE A 260 23.25 -5.60 -4.00
CA PHE A 260 22.97 -5.98 -2.62
C PHE A 260 22.38 -7.39 -2.49
N ILE A 261 21.39 -7.74 -3.33
CA ILE A 261 20.83 -9.11 -3.35
C ILE A 261 21.90 -10.14 -3.74
N SER A 262 22.75 -9.80 -4.70
CA SER A 262 23.81 -10.70 -5.19
C SER A 262 24.89 -10.95 -4.14
N SER A 263 25.25 -9.94 -3.33
CA SER A 263 26.20 -10.11 -2.23
C SER A 263 25.63 -11.04 -1.15
N PHE A 264 24.33 -10.93 -0.84
CA PHE A 264 23.63 -11.83 0.08
C PHE A 264 23.69 -13.31 -0.37
N ASN A 265 23.59 -13.55 -1.68
CA ASN A 265 23.67 -14.90 -2.26
C ASN A 265 25.10 -15.49 -2.19
N ARG A 266 26.12 -14.65 -2.36
CA ARG A 266 27.54 -15.05 -2.28
C ARG A 266 27.96 -15.37 -0.84
N SER A 267 27.58 -14.54 0.14
CA SER A 267 27.86 -14.80 1.57
C SER A 267 27.28 -16.14 2.03
N SER A 268 26.09 -16.49 1.52
CA SER A 268 25.41 -17.77 1.82
C SER A 268 26.11 -18.99 1.23
N SER A 269 26.87 -18.82 0.14
CA SER A 269 27.59 -19.89 -0.54
C SER A 269 28.97 -20.13 0.11
N ALA A 270 29.61 -19.07 0.62
CA ALA A 270 30.90 -19.15 1.32
C ALA A 270 30.82 -19.90 2.66
N GLU A 271 29.74 -19.70 3.43
CA GLU A 271 29.52 -20.42 4.70
C GLU A 271 29.34 -21.93 4.50
N SER A 272 28.78 -22.36 3.36
CA SER A 272 28.59 -23.78 3.03
C SER A 272 29.86 -24.54 2.65
N HIS A 273 30.98 -23.83 2.44
CA HIS A 273 32.28 -24.43 2.07
C HIS A 273 33.31 -24.45 3.21
N SER A 274 33.02 -23.87 4.38
CA SER A 274 33.99 -23.84 5.51
C SER A 274 33.88 -25.02 6.49
N SER A 275 32.94 -25.95 6.31
CA SER A 275 32.77 -27.11 7.20
C SER A 275 33.37 -28.41 6.65
N ARG A 276 34.68 -28.41 6.37
CA ARG A 276 35.48 -29.65 6.40
C ARG A 276 36.68 -29.43 7.31
N PRO A 277 36.72 -30.06 8.50
CA PRO A 277 37.95 -30.07 9.27
C PRO A 277 39.02 -30.83 8.45
N PRO A 278 40.31 -30.46 8.56
CA PRO A 278 41.36 -31.22 7.92
C PRO A 278 41.32 -32.65 8.48
N ARG A 279 41.23 -33.65 7.62
CA ARG A 279 41.59 -35.02 8.00
C ARG A 279 43.08 -34.98 8.35
N MET A 280 43.38 -35.03 9.64
CA MET A 280 44.71 -35.43 10.07
C MET A 280 44.86 -36.93 9.83
N LEU A 281 46.08 -37.27 9.39
CA LEU A 281 46.58 -38.56 8.96
C LEU A 281 46.34 -39.69 9.97
#